data_AF-A0A7X7CXB7-F1
#
_entry.id   AF-A0A7X7CXB7-F1
#
_cell.length_a   1.000
_cell.length_b   1.000
_cell.length_c   1.000
_cell.angle_alpha   90.00
_cell.angle_beta   90.00
_cell.angle_gamma   90.00
#
_symmetry.space_group_name_H-M   'P 1'
#
loop_
_entity.id
_entity.type
_entity.pdbx_description
1 polymer ?
#
loop_
_entity_poly.entity_id
_entity_poly.type
_entity_poly.pdbx_seq_one_letter_code
_entity_poly.pdbx_strand_id
1 'polypeptide(L)'
;MERAYFILSSVKVILLSIVLHLANPYTRDVSAQEDSEIHRFFFIPGGAYHGKYSPNAFTRTYCESMNDLLGEDFLVIDGAVSKSAINNVAWALSRGQKPMRKPEKKKKTVIAFKSIMEALHDETSDINIVSSSFGTALTAQVGIMLTDFFITAGKEMPDINLVMGSSMISKDSKLYFKLEELRREGMLTTLIYDELQDPGDNVTGMCGKSRVGAFARGLRMSIVIFHKYKGQPSILNNNPQTGHLHLQRAQSEEKAEKFLEVTLIDYALAGEEIRAKAIEMLKN
;
A
#
# COMPACT_ATOMS: atom_id res chain seq x y z
N MET A 1 0.28 30.74 17.52
CA MET A 1 -0.45 30.68 16.24
C MET A 1 -0.52 29.28 15.61
N GLU A 2 0.53 28.45 15.65
CA GLU A 2 0.51 27.13 14.97
C GLU A 2 -0.40 26.06 15.61
N ARG A 3 -0.58 26.04 16.95
CA ARG A 3 -1.52 25.12 17.63
C ARG A 3 -2.99 25.40 17.29
N ALA A 4 -3.37 26.67 17.20
CA ALA A 4 -4.73 27.05 16.84
C ALA A 4 -5.09 26.64 15.41
N TYR A 5 -4.12 26.70 14.48
CA TYR A 5 -4.31 26.29 13.09
C TYR A 5 -4.49 24.77 12.94
N PHE A 6 -3.80 23.97 13.77
CA PHE A 6 -3.98 22.52 13.81
C PHE A 6 -5.37 22.14 14.31
N ILE A 7 -5.81 22.77 15.41
CA ILE A 7 -7.15 22.56 15.99
C ILE A 7 -8.25 22.94 14.98
N LEU A 8 -8.12 24.08 14.29
CA LEU A 8 -9.07 24.53 13.28
C LEU A 8 -9.12 23.61 12.03
N SER A 9 -8.01 23.00 11.64
CA SER A 9 -8.02 22.02 10.53
C SER A 9 -8.63 20.68 10.94
N SER A 10 -8.37 20.22 12.16
CA SER A 10 -8.93 18.97 12.69
C SER A 10 -10.43 19.09 12.90
N VAL A 11 -10.91 20.24 13.41
CA VAL A 11 -12.34 20.52 13.58
C VAL A 11 -13.10 20.52 12.25
N LYS A 12 -12.49 21.01 11.14
CA LYS A 12 -13.12 20.97 9.81
C LYS A 12 -13.27 19.55 9.25
N VAL A 13 -12.31 18.68 9.52
CA VAL A 13 -12.35 17.26 9.09
C VAL A 13 -13.36 16.47 9.93
N ILE A 14 -13.43 16.76 11.24
CA ILE A 14 -14.42 16.18 12.15
C ILE A 14 -15.84 16.62 11.76
N LEU A 15 -16.07 17.91 11.48
CA LEU A 15 -17.39 18.39 11.04
C LEU A 15 -17.85 17.74 9.74
N LEU A 16 -16.93 17.53 8.78
CA LEU A 16 -17.26 16.89 7.50
C LEU A 16 -17.65 15.42 7.69
N SER A 17 -17.02 14.72 8.64
CA SER A 17 -17.30 13.31 8.93
C SER A 17 -18.64 13.13 9.66
N ILE A 18 -19.00 14.06 10.54
CA ILE A 18 -20.31 14.06 11.24
C ILE A 18 -21.45 14.30 10.24
N VAL A 19 -21.27 15.21 9.27
CA VAL A 19 -22.29 15.45 8.23
C VAL A 19 -22.47 14.24 7.31
N LEU A 20 -21.41 13.47 7.05
CA LEU A 20 -21.47 12.23 6.27
C LEU A 20 -22.16 11.09 7.05
N HIS A 21 -21.94 10.99 8.35
CA HIS A 21 -22.59 9.98 9.22
C HIS A 21 -24.10 10.22 9.37
N LEU A 22 -24.55 11.47 9.44
CA LEU A 22 -25.98 11.80 9.56
C LEU A 22 -26.78 11.60 8.27
N ALA A 23 -26.11 11.35 7.14
CA ALA A 23 -26.73 11.20 5.84
C ALA A 23 -26.89 9.74 5.37
N ASN A 24 -26.53 8.74 6.20
CA ASN A 24 -26.66 7.33 5.84
C ASN A 24 -27.95 6.70 6.44
N PRO A 25 -29.01 6.43 5.65
CA PRO A 25 -30.30 5.98 6.16
C PRO A 25 -30.44 4.45 6.32
N TYR A 26 -29.34 3.70 6.36
CA TYR A 26 -29.39 2.23 6.49
C TYR A 26 -29.26 1.77 7.95
N THR A 27 -30.33 1.91 8.74
CA THR A 27 -30.55 1.03 9.89
C THR A 27 -31.37 -0.16 9.42
N ARG A 28 -30.71 -1.30 9.18
CA ARG A 28 -31.36 -2.59 8.96
C ARG A 28 -31.29 -3.44 10.22
N ASP A 29 -32.38 -4.19 10.42
CA ASP A 29 -32.72 -5.04 11.56
C ASP A 29 -31.58 -5.90 12.11
N VAL A 30 -31.43 -5.84 13.43
CA VAL A 30 -30.46 -6.58 14.23
C VAL A 30 -31.12 -7.87 14.72
N SER A 31 -30.98 -8.97 13.99
CA SER A 31 -31.07 -10.30 14.58
C SER A 31 -30.42 -11.36 13.70
N ALA A 32 -29.42 -12.05 14.25
CA ALA A 32 -28.70 -13.20 13.72
C ALA A 32 -27.74 -12.90 12.56
N GLN A 33 -26.64 -12.20 12.88
CA GLN A 33 -25.41 -12.29 12.08
C GLN A 33 -24.35 -12.83 13.06
N GLU A 34 -23.77 -14.00 12.75
CA GLU A 34 -22.46 -14.34 13.31
C GLU A 34 -21.57 -13.11 13.09
N ASP A 35 -20.82 -12.67 14.10
CA ASP A 35 -19.86 -11.57 14.01
C ASP A 35 -18.80 -11.95 12.95
N SER A 36 -19.13 -11.78 11.67
CA SER A 36 -18.19 -11.91 10.58
C SER A 36 -17.37 -10.63 10.60
N GLU A 37 -16.19 -10.70 11.19
CA GLU A 37 -15.19 -9.64 11.14
C GLU A 37 -15.00 -9.21 9.68
N ILE A 38 -15.32 -7.95 9.37
CA ILE A 38 -15.29 -7.45 7.99
C ILE A 38 -13.86 -7.06 7.66
N HIS A 39 -13.21 -7.81 6.77
CA HIS A 39 -11.83 -7.55 6.35
C HIS A 39 -11.80 -6.75 5.05
N ARG A 40 -11.41 -5.46 5.10
CA ARG A 40 -11.34 -4.61 3.90
C ARG A 40 -9.94 -4.59 3.31
N PHE A 41 -9.85 -4.84 2.00
CA PHE A 41 -8.60 -4.88 1.26
C PHE A 41 -8.45 -3.69 0.32
N PHE A 42 -7.32 -3.01 0.44
CA PHE A 42 -6.97 -1.85 -0.37
C PHE A 42 -5.69 -2.12 -1.14
N PHE A 43 -5.76 -2.10 -2.47
CA PHE A 43 -4.57 -2.26 -3.30
C PHE A 43 -4.07 -0.92 -3.84
N ILE A 44 -2.82 -0.58 -3.51
CA ILE A 44 -2.11 0.58 -4.07
C ILE A 44 -1.09 0.08 -5.12
N PRO A 45 -1.35 0.30 -6.43
CA PRO A 45 -0.52 -0.28 -7.48
C PRO A 45 0.84 0.42 -7.63
N GLY A 46 1.73 -0.24 -8.39
CA GLY A 46 3.07 0.25 -8.68
C GLY A 46 3.12 1.49 -9.59
N GLY A 47 4.33 2.02 -9.78
CA GLY A 47 4.53 3.33 -10.40
C GLY A 47 4.17 3.38 -11.89
N ALA A 48 4.23 2.25 -12.59
CA ALA A 48 3.89 2.11 -14.01
C ALA A 48 2.42 1.71 -14.25
N TYR A 49 1.54 1.90 -13.26
CA TYR A 49 0.12 1.67 -13.42
C TYR A 49 -0.54 2.80 -14.21
N HIS A 50 -1.17 2.47 -15.33
CA HIS A 50 -1.81 3.42 -16.25
C HIS A 50 -3.35 3.42 -16.17
N GLY A 51 -3.92 2.90 -15.07
CA GLY A 51 -5.36 2.77 -14.88
C GLY A 51 -5.89 1.38 -15.21
N LYS A 52 -7.18 1.16 -14.90
CA LYS A 52 -7.92 -0.09 -15.16
C LYS A 52 -7.82 -0.59 -16.62
N TYR A 53 -7.58 0.32 -17.56
CA TYR A 53 -7.55 0.01 -19.00
C TYR A 53 -6.21 -0.52 -19.53
N SER A 54 -5.13 -0.48 -18.73
CA SER A 54 -3.84 -1.04 -19.13
C SER A 54 -2.97 -1.43 -17.93
N PRO A 55 -3.45 -2.31 -17.03
CA PRO A 55 -2.61 -2.89 -15.99
C PRO A 55 -1.55 -3.82 -16.60
N ASN A 56 -0.40 -3.94 -15.93
CA ASN A 56 0.56 -5.01 -16.23
C ASN A 56 0.02 -6.37 -15.76
N ALA A 57 0.62 -7.48 -16.23
CA ALA A 57 0.11 -8.82 -15.95
C ALA A 57 0.01 -9.13 -14.45
N PHE A 58 0.99 -8.70 -13.65
CA PHE A 58 0.94 -8.83 -12.19
C PHE A 58 -0.30 -8.13 -11.61
N THR A 59 -0.49 -6.85 -11.93
CA THR A 59 -1.57 -6.03 -11.36
C THR A 59 -2.93 -6.54 -11.79
N ARG A 60 -3.06 -6.94 -13.06
CA ARG A 60 -4.30 -7.51 -13.59
C ARG A 60 -4.69 -8.77 -12.84
N THR A 61 -3.80 -9.75 -12.82
CA THR A 61 -4.03 -11.06 -12.19
C THR A 61 -4.34 -10.93 -10.71
N TYR A 62 -3.56 -10.11 -9.98
CA TYR A 62 -3.81 -9.86 -8.56
C TYR A 62 -5.19 -9.23 -8.33
N CYS A 63 -5.53 -8.17 -9.07
CA CYS A 63 -6.81 -7.49 -8.90
C CYS A 63 -8.01 -8.35 -9.32
N GLU A 64 -7.91 -9.13 -10.39
CA GLU A 64 -8.96 -10.06 -10.82
C GLU A 64 -9.19 -11.13 -9.75
N SER A 65 -8.14 -11.78 -9.27
CA SER A 65 -8.23 -12.80 -8.22
C SER A 65 -8.80 -12.25 -6.90
N MET A 66 -8.34 -11.07 -6.47
CA MET A 66 -8.86 -10.42 -5.26
C MET A 66 -10.33 -10.03 -5.41
N ASN A 67 -10.74 -9.55 -6.59
CA ASN A 67 -12.13 -9.22 -6.86
C ASN A 67 -13.03 -10.46 -6.90
N ASP A 68 -12.54 -11.57 -7.45
CA ASP A 68 -13.28 -12.83 -7.48
C ASP A 68 -13.45 -13.43 -6.07
N LEU A 69 -12.47 -13.25 -5.18
CA LEU A 69 -12.51 -13.76 -3.81
C LEU A 69 -13.30 -12.86 -2.85
N LEU A 70 -13.15 -11.54 -2.97
CA LEU A 70 -13.62 -10.58 -1.96
C LEU A 70 -14.74 -9.65 -2.46
N GLY A 71 -14.96 -9.54 -3.78
CA GLY A 71 -16.00 -8.68 -4.34
C GLY A 71 -15.92 -7.24 -3.85
N GLU A 72 -16.97 -6.79 -3.15
CA GLU A 72 -17.08 -5.41 -2.65
C GLU A 72 -16.08 -5.08 -1.53
N ASP A 73 -15.46 -6.09 -0.90
CA ASP A 73 -14.43 -5.94 0.14
C ASP A 73 -13.03 -5.64 -0.39
N PHE A 74 -12.89 -5.55 -1.72
CA PHE A 74 -11.65 -5.20 -2.38
C PHE A 74 -11.76 -3.88 -3.17
N LEU A 75 -10.84 -2.95 -2.89
CA LEU A 75 -10.77 -1.66 -3.58
C LEU A 75 -9.35 -1.37 -4.09
N VAL A 76 -9.26 -0.96 -5.37
CA VAL A 76 -8.01 -0.43 -5.94
C VAL A 76 -7.94 1.08 -5.75
N ILE A 77 -6.91 1.56 -5.05
CA ILE A 77 -6.66 2.99 -4.82
C ILE A 77 -5.73 3.52 -5.90
N ASP A 78 -6.27 3.78 -7.09
CA ASP A 78 -5.49 4.30 -8.21
C ASP A 78 -5.57 5.83 -8.39
N GLY A 79 -6.53 6.51 -7.76
CA GLY A 79 -6.65 7.98 -7.82
C GLY A 79 -5.42 8.71 -7.25
N ALA A 80 -4.62 8.04 -6.41
CA ALA A 80 -3.35 8.57 -5.90
C ALA A 80 -2.18 8.38 -6.88
N VAL A 81 -2.33 7.60 -7.94
CA VAL A 81 -1.29 7.26 -8.92
C VAL A 81 -1.32 8.28 -10.07
N SER A 82 -0.16 8.82 -10.43
CA SER A 82 -0.06 9.73 -11.57
C SER A 82 -0.01 8.93 -12.86
N LYS A 83 -0.57 9.46 -13.96
CA LYS A 83 -0.38 8.89 -15.30
C LYS A 83 1.09 8.79 -15.72
N SER A 84 1.96 9.62 -15.14
CA SER A 84 3.41 9.59 -15.37
C SER A 84 4.11 8.69 -14.35
N ALA A 85 4.68 7.59 -14.84
CA ALA A 85 5.46 6.67 -14.02
C ALA A 85 6.67 7.34 -13.35
N ILE A 86 7.32 8.27 -14.08
CA ILE A 86 8.43 9.07 -13.56
C ILE A 86 7.97 9.92 -12.36
N ASN A 87 6.79 10.54 -12.43
CA ASN A 87 6.25 11.33 -11.33
C ASN A 87 5.95 10.47 -10.09
N ASN A 88 5.48 9.24 -10.29
CA ASN A 88 5.27 8.29 -9.21
C ASN A 88 6.61 7.92 -8.56
N VAL A 89 7.58 7.45 -9.34
CA VAL A 89 8.91 7.08 -8.85
C VAL A 89 9.58 8.26 -8.15
N ALA A 90 9.59 9.46 -8.74
CA ALA A 90 10.17 10.65 -8.12
C ALA A 90 9.49 11.00 -6.78
N TRP A 91 8.16 10.82 -6.69
CA TRP A 91 7.45 11.00 -5.44
C TRP A 91 7.91 9.98 -4.40
N ALA A 92 7.97 8.68 -4.72
CA ALA A 92 8.46 7.66 -3.80
C ALA A 92 9.91 7.93 -3.37
N LEU A 93 10.81 8.27 -4.30
CA LEU A 93 12.19 8.65 -3.97
C LEU A 93 12.28 9.89 -3.09
N SER A 94 11.28 10.77 -3.10
CA SER A 94 11.24 11.92 -2.19
C SER A 94 10.66 11.60 -0.81
N ARG A 95 9.90 10.50 -0.67
CA ARG A 95 9.07 10.19 0.51
C ARG A 95 9.36 8.86 1.19
N GLY A 96 10.07 7.93 0.57
CA GLY A 96 10.31 6.59 1.11
C GLY A 96 11.43 6.47 2.14
N GLN A 97 11.99 7.58 2.64
CA GLN A 97 13.13 7.56 3.58
C GLN A 97 12.77 7.82 5.04
N LYS A 98 11.72 8.63 5.28
CA LYS A 98 11.30 9.02 6.62
C LYS A 98 9.81 9.38 6.64
N PRO A 99 9.15 9.29 7.82
CA PRO A 99 7.77 9.74 7.97
C PRO A 99 7.61 11.19 7.54
N MET A 100 6.52 11.50 6.85
CA MET A 100 6.19 12.87 6.50
C MET A 100 5.72 13.64 7.73
N ARG A 101 6.23 14.86 7.92
CA ARG A 101 5.77 15.74 9.03
C ARG A 101 4.32 16.19 8.87
N LYS A 102 3.85 16.33 7.62
CA LYS A 102 2.54 16.88 7.27
C LYS A 102 1.93 16.10 6.09
N PRO A 103 1.59 14.81 6.26
CA PRO A 103 1.02 13.98 5.20
C PRO A 103 -0.33 14.51 4.70
N GLU A 104 -1.11 15.17 5.55
CA GLU A 104 -2.39 15.82 5.25
C GLU A 104 -2.28 16.95 4.22
N LYS A 105 -1.08 17.47 3.99
CA LYS A 105 -0.80 18.47 2.95
C LYS A 105 -0.37 17.88 1.62
N LYS A 106 -0.39 16.55 1.47
CA LYS A 106 0.07 15.84 0.27
C LYS A 106 -1.09 15.15 -0.41
N LYS A 107 -1.41 15.61 -1.62
CA LYS A 107 -2.52 15.12 -2.45
C LYS A 107 -2.60 13.59 -2.52
N LYS A 108 -1.49 12.90 -2.83
CA LYS A 108 -1.46 11.43 -2.95
C LYS A 108 -1.83 10.73 -1.64
N THR A 109 -1.29 11.20 -0.51
CA THR A 109 -1.56 10.64 0.82
C THR A 109 -3.00 10.91 1.26
N VAL A 110 -3.50 12.13 1.02
CA VAL A 110 -4.90 12.49 1.33
C VAL A 110 -5.88 11.67 0.51
N ILE A 111 -5.63 11.47 -0.79
CA ILE A 111 -6.51 10.64 -1.64
C ILE A 111 -6.57 9.23 -1.09
N ALA A 112 -5.42 8.58 -0.87
CA ALA A 112 -5.40 7.21 -0.37
C ALA A 112 -6.05 7.07 1.02
N PHE A 113 -5.73 7.98 1.95
CA PHE A 113 -6.35 8.00 3.27
C PHE A 113 -7.88 8.14 3.18
N LYS A 114 -8.38 9.07 2.36
CA LYS A 114 -9.83 9.24 2.18
C LYS A 114 -10.49 8.02 1.56
N SER A 115 -9.90 7.46 0.49
CA SER A 115 -10.43 6.26 -0.15
C SER A 115 -10.55 5.08 0.82
N ILE A 116 -9.61 4.95 1.76
CA ILE A 116 -9.69 3.94 2.82
C ILE A 116 -10.85 4.28 3.77
N MET A 117 -10.81 5.46 4.39
CA MET A 117 -11.80 5.84 5.41
C MET A 117 -13.25 5.90 4.88
N GLU A 118 -13.45 6.29 3.62
CA GLU A 118 -14.78 6.35 2.98
C GLU A 118 -15.33 4.96 2.62
N ALA A 119 -14.45 3.95 2.50
CA ALA A 119 -14.82 2.60 2.16
C ALA A 119 -14.97 1.68 3.38
N LEU A 120 -14.69 2.14 4.60
CA LEU A 120 -14.93 1.33 5.80
C LEU A 120 -16.44 1.20 6.04
N HIS A 121 -16.91 -0.04 6.29
CA HIS A 121 -18.32 -0.32 6.59
C HIS A 121 -18.68 0.14 8.01
N ASP A 122 -17.76 -0.10 8.94
CA ASP A 122 -17.73 0.45 10.29
C ASP A 122 -16.28 0.80 10.67
N GLU A 123 -16.09 1.49 11.79
CA GLU A 123 -14.77 1.95 12.22
C GLU A 123 -13.88 0.83 12.81
N THR A 124 -14.43 -0.38 12.93
CA THR A 124 -13.79 -1.57 13.49
C THR A 124 -13.31 -2.57 12.43
N SER A 125 -13.72 -2.40 11.16
CA SER A 125 -13.31 -3.24 10.04
C SER A 125 -11.78 -3.22 9.86
N ASP A 126 -11.18 -4.39 9.65
CA ASP A 126 -9.74 -4.50 9.41
C ASP A 126 -9.35 -3.74 8.14
N ILE A 127 -8.19 -3.10 8.22
CA ILE A 127 -7.60 -2.33 7.14
C ILE A 127 -6.38 -3.06 6.61
N ASN A 128 -6.56 -3.82 5.53
CA ASN A 128 -5.50 -4.54 4.83
C ASN A 128 -5.01 -3.75 3.62
N ILE A 129 -3.86 -3.08 3.73
CA ILE A 129 -3.29 -2.29 2.61
C ILE A 129 -2.18 -3.09 1.93
N VAL A 130 -2.47 -3.57 0.73
CA VAL A 130 -1.52 -4.30 -0.12
C VAL A 130 -0.94 -3.38 -1.19
N SER A 131 0.36 -3.46 -1.43
CA SER A 131 1.01 -2.57 -2.38
C SER A 131 2.29 -3.12 -2.98
N SER A 132 2.68 -2.55 -4.13
CA SER A 132 3.91 -2.91 -4.82
C SER A 132 4.72 -1.68 -5.26
N SER A 133 6.05 -1.80 -5.30
CA SER A 133 6.94 -0.79 -5.89
C SER A 133 6.71 0.62 -5.29
N PHE A 134 6.44 1.63 -6.12
CA PHE A 134 6.02 2.98 -5.70
C PHE A 134 4.93 2.97 -4.63
N GLY A 135 3.94 2.08 -4.76
CA GLY A 135 2.79 2.00 -3.88
C GLY A 135 3.22 1.81 -2.43
N THR A 136 4.30 1.08 -2.17
CA THR A 136 4.76 0.80 -0.80
C THR A 136 5.19 2.07 -0.06
N ALA A 137 5.77 3.05 -0.76
CA ALA A 137 6.09 4.34 -0.17
C ALA A 137 4.85 5.15 0.20
N LEU A 138 3.74 4.98 -0.52
CA LEU A 138 2.46 5.59 -0.18
C LEU A 138 1.78 4.85 0.97
N THR A 139 1.72 3.51 0.91
CA THR A 139 1.21 2.63 1.97
C THR A 139 1.84 2.93 3.32
N ALA A 140 3.17 3.00 3.39
CA ALA A 140 3.87 3.31 4.64
C ALA A 140 3.47 4.67 5.23
N GLN A 141 3.25 5.67 4.38
CA GLN A 141 2.90 7.02 4.83
C GLN A 141 1.43 7.10 5.24
N VAL A 142 0.56 6.35 4.56
CA VAL A 142 -0.87 6.25 4.88
C VAL A 142 -1.09 5.43 6.13
N GLY A 143 -0.37 4.32 6.32
CA GLY A 143 -0.41 3.52 7.56
C GLY A 143 -0.09 4.36 8.79
N ILE A 144 0.99 5.14 8.77
CA ILE A 144 1.32 6.08 9.86
C ILE A 144 0.20 7.14 10.04
N MET A 145 -0.37 7.63 8.94
CA MET A 145 -1.45 8.62 9.01
C MET A 145 -2.74 8.05 9.59
N LEU A 146 -3.06 6.77 9.33
CA LEU A 146 -4.19 6.05 9.91
C LEU A 146 -3.99 5.84 11.41
N THR A 147 -2.83 5.34 11.84
CA THR A 147 -2.52 5.17 13.26
C THR A 147 -2.63 6.50 14.02
N ASP A 148 -2.04 7.57 13.47
CA ASP A 148 -2.11 8.91 14.07
C ASP A 148 -3.56 9.42 14.17
N PHE A 149 -4.40 9.11 13.17
CA PHE A 149 -5.81 9.49 13.15
C PHE A 149 -6.61 8.81 14.26
N PHE A 150 -6.57 7.48 14.36
CA PHE A 150 -7.35 6.73 15.36
C PHE A 150 -6.91 7.09 16.79
N ILE A 151 -5.61 7.24 17.03
CA ILE A 151 -5.07 7.70 18.33
C ILE A 151 -5.59 9.09 18.67
N THR A 152 -5.48 10.04 17.74
CA THR A 152 -5.87 11.44 18.00
C THR A 152 -7.38 11.58 18.16
N ALA A 153 -8.16 10.75 17.47
CA ALA A 153 -9.61 10.73 17.56
C ALA A 153 -10.11 10.04 18.84
N GLY A 154 -9.25 9.33 19.58
CA GLY A 154 -9.65 8.55 20.75
C GLY A 154 -10.57 7.38 20.41
N LYS A 155 -10.45 6.85 19.19
CA LYS A 155 -11.25 5.74 18.68
C LYS A 155 -10.55 4.42 18.96
N GLU A 156 -11.33 3.35 18.98
CA GLU A 156 -10.79 2.00 18.94
C GLU A 156 -9.95 1.83 17.68
N MET A 157 -8.81 1.16 17.81
CA MET A 157 -7.89 0.94 16.70
C MET A 157 -8.33 -0.33 15.97
N PRO A 158 -8.72 -0.26 14.68
CA PRO A 158 -8.94 -1.47 13.89
C PRO A 158 -7.61 -2.18 13.64
N ASP A 159 -7.63 -3.43 13.23
CA ASP A 159 -6.40 -4.07 12.78
C ASP A 159 -5.90 -3.41 11.50
N ILE A 160 -4.67 -2.90 11.54
CA ILE A 160 -4.02 -2.25 10.39
C ILE A 160 -2.88 -3.14 9.92
N ASN A 161 -3.10 -3.80 8.78
CA ASN A 161 -2.15 -4.72 8.17
C ASN A 161 -1.53 -4.08 6.92
N LEU A 162 -0.21 -3.99 6.88
CA LEU A 162 0.53 -3.42 5.75
C LEU A 162 1.30 -4.51 5.01
N VAL A 163 0.99 -4.69 3.74
CA VAL A 163 1.64 -5.67 2.86
C VAL A 163 2.40 -4.95 1.75
N MET A 164 3.73 -5.06 1.77
CA MET A 164 4.62 -4.19 1.00
C MET A 164 5.61 -5.01 0.15
N GLY A 165 5.18 -5.46 -1.02
CA GLY A 165 6.02 -6.22 -1.93
C GLY A 165 6.83 -5.38 -2.92
N SER A 166 7.99 -5.90 -3.35
CA SER A 166 8.96 -5.20 -4.20
C SER A 166 9.21 -3.76 -3.75
N SER A 167 9.39 -3.62 -2.43
CA SER A 167 9.20 -2.36 -1.74
C SER A 167 10.35 -1.42 -1.99
N MET A 168 10.06 -0.22 -2.48
CA MET A 168 11.08 0.81 -2.67
C MET A 168 11.66 1.30 -1.34
N ILE A 169 10.99 1.09 -0.21
CA ILE A 169 11.44 1.50 1.13
C ILE A 169 12.61 0.61 1.54
N SER A 170 13.60 1.17 2.23
CA SER A 170 14.71 0.38 2.78
C SER A 170 14.44 0.05 4.24
N LYS A 171 14.77 -1.17 4.67
CA LYS A 171 14.75 -1.54 6.11
C LYS A 171 15.59 -0.62 6.99
N ASP A 172 16.63 -0.06 6.40
CA ASP A 172 17.54 0.90 7.01
C ASP A 172 16.98 2.34 7.10
N SER A 173 15.80 2.60 6.55
CA SER A 173 15.20 3.93 6.51
C SER A 173 14.49 4.27 7.81
N LYS A 174 14.42 5.57 8.14
CA LYS A 174 13.63 6.04 9.28
C LYS A 174 12.13 5.76 9.10
N LEU A 175 11.68 5.62 7.85
CA LEU A 175 10.29 5.28 7.55
C LEU A 175 9.98 3.85 7.98
N TYR A 176 10.82 2.89 7.55
CA TYR A 176 10.66 1.49 7.95
C TYR A 176 10.78 1.32 9.48
N PHE A 177 11.75 1.98 10.11
CA PHE A 177 11.88 1.93 11.56
C PHE A 177 10.64 2.46 12.30
N LYS A 178 9.96 3.49 11.77
CA LYS A 178 8.71 3.95 12.38
C LYS A 178 7.57 2.95 12.20
N LEU A 179 7.49 2.23 11.07
CA LEU A 179 6.50 1.15 10.91
C LEU A 179 6.74 0.01 11.91
N GLU A 180 8.00 -0.42 12.09
CA GLU A 180 8.35 -1.44 13.08
C GLU A 180 8.10 -0.97 14.52
N GLU A 181 8.32 0.32 14.81
CA GLU A 181 7.96 0.92 16.09
C GLU A 181 6.46 0.84 16.35
N LEU A 182 5.64 1.31 15.41
CA LEU A 182 4.18 1.24 15.51
C LEU A 182 3.69 -0.21 15.65
N ARG A 183 4.32 -1.16 14.94
CA ARG A 183 3.99 -2.58 15.07
C ARG A 183 4.31 -3.13 16.45
N ARG A 184 5.48 -2.82 17.01
CA ARG A 184 5.85 -3.23 18.38
C ARG A 184 4.96 -2.59 19.45
N GLU A 185 4.44 -1.39 19.18
CA GLU A 185 3.50 -0.68 20.04
C GLU A 185 2.05 -1.18 19.91
N GLY A 186 1.78 -2.14 19.02
CA GLY A 186 0.44 -2.68 18.77
C GLY A 186 -0.47 -1.74 17.99
N MET A 187 0.07 -0.70 17.36
CA MET A 187 -0.69 0.26 16.54
C MET A 187 -0.77 -0.18 15.07
N LEU A 188 0.17 -1.01 14.62
CA LEU A 188 0.07 -1.76 13.37
C LEU A 188 0.05 -3.24 13.73
N THR A 189 -0.94 -3.97 13.26
CA THR A 189 -1.11 -5.39 13.59
C THR A 189 -0.07 -6.23 12.86
N THR A 190 0.01 -6.06 11.53
CA THR A 190 0.95 -6.81 10.69
C THR A 190 1.75 -5.90 9.75
N LEU A 191 3.03 -6.23 9.56
CA LEU A 191 3.89 -5.66 8.51
C LEU A 191 4.54 -6.81 7.72
N ILE A 192 3.96 -7.14 6.56
CA ILE A 192 4.51 -8.14 5.63
C ILE A 192 5.44 -7.41 4.65
N TYR A 193 6.69 -7.85 4.58
CA TYR A 193 7.72 -7.15 3.83
C TYR A 193 8.67 -8.11 3.12
N ASP A 194 9.39 -8.97 3.83
CA ASP A 194 10.49 -9.76 3.23
C ASP A 194 9.98 -10.82 2.25
N GLU A 195 8.82 -11.38 2.56
CA GLU A 195 8.15 -12.48 1.87
C GLU A 195 7.83 -12.15 0.41
N LEU A 196 7.73 -10.86 0.10
CA LEU A 196 7.33 -10.31 -1.19
C LEU A 196 8.44 -9.53 -1.90
N GLN A 197 9.70 -9.72 -1.48
CA GLN A 197 10.86 -9.16 -2.18
C GLN A 197 11.46 -10.20 -3.13
N ASP A 198 11.65 -9.82 -4.40
CA ASP A 198 12.31 -10.68 -5.37
C ASP A 198 13.84 -10.60 -5.18
N PRO A 199 14.55 -11.72 -4.94
CA PRO A 199 16.00 -11.72 -4.88
C PRO A 199 16.63 -11.12 -6.14
N GLY A 200 17.54 -10.16 -5.97
CA GLY A 200 18.19 -9.46 -7.08
C GLY A 200 17.42 -8.25 -7.61
N ASP A 201 16.18 -8.00 -7.16
CA ASP A 201 15.48 -6.76 -7.50
C ASP A 201 16.06 -5.58 -6.72
N ASN A 202 16.91 -4.81 -7.39
CA ASN A 202 17.58 -3.65 -6.80
C ASN A 202 16.67 -2.40 -6.68
N VAL A 203 15.39 -2.48 -7.11
CA VAL A 203 14.35 -1.50 -6.75
C VAL A 203 14.00 -1.64 -5.27
N THR A 204 14.10 -2.85 -4.72
CA THR A 204 13.89 -3.07 -3.30
C THR A 204 14.90 -2.25 -2.49
N GLY A 205 14.40 -1.44 -1.57
CA GLY A 205 15.24 -0.55 -0.76
C GLY A 205 15.84 0.66 -1.49
N MET A 206 15.41 0.98 -2.72
CA MET A 206 15.96 2.09 -3.50
C MET A 206 15.89 3.42 -2.75
N CYS A 207 14.85 3.65 -1.95
CA CYS A 207 14.68 4.89 -1.19
C CYS A 207 15.80 5.11 -0.17
N GLY A 208 16.37 4.07 0.43
CA GLY A 208 17.49 4.20 1.35
C GLY A 208 17.25 5.12 2.55
N LYS A 209 18.34 5.74 3.06
CA LYS A 209 18.34 6.58 4.27
C LYS A 209 18.09 8.06 4.00
N SER A 210 18.35 8.54 2.77
CA SER A 210 18.27 9.96 2.42
C SER A 210 17.73 10.17 1.01
N ARG A 211 17.07 11.30 0.78
CA ARG A 211 16.52 11.65 -0.54
C ARG A 211 17.60 11.72 -1.61
N VAL A 212 18.70 12.41 -1.32
CA VAL A 212 19.84 12.53 -2.25
C VAL A 212 20.38 11.15 -2.61
N GLY A 213 20.54 10.27 -1.62
CA GLY A 213 20.95 8.88 -1.86
C GLY A 213 19.94 8.09 -2.70
N ALA A 214 18.65 8.30 -2.49
CA ALA A 214 17.57 7.67 -3.26
C ALA A 214 17.63 8.05 -4.74
N PHE A 215 17.67 9.36 -5.03
CA PHE A 215 17.77 9.86 -6.40
C PHE A 215 19.07 9.42 -7.08
N ALA A 216 20.19 9.41 -6.35
CA ALA A 216 21.46 8.91 -6.88
C ALA A 216 21.39 7.41 -7.23
N ARG A 217 20.71 6.58 -6.42
CA ARG A 217 20.47 5.17 -6.73
C ARG A 217 19.59 5.01 -7.96
N GLY A 218 18.48 5.74 -8.02
CA GLY A 218 17.59 5.75 -9.20
C GLY A 218 18.34 6.10 -10.48
N LEU A 219 19.17 7.16 -10.46
CA LEU A 219 19.98 7.55 -11.62
C LEU A 219 20.98 6.46 -12.04
N ARG A 220 21.65 5.81 -11.08
CA ARG A 220 22.60 4.72 -11.36
C ARG A 220 21.92 3.47 -11.91
N MET A 221 20.65 3.23 -11.58
CA MET A 221 19.84 2.16 -12.16
C MET A 221 19.34 2.49 -13.56
N SER A 222 19.15 3.78 -13.87
CA SER A 222 18.84 4.23 -15.23
C SER A 222 20.08 4.18 -16.13
N ILE A 223 21.25 4.55 -15.60
CA ILE A 223 22.52 4.62 -16.34
C ILE A 223 23.50 3.59 -15.76
N VAL A 224 23.37 2.36 -16.26
CA VAL A 224 24.05 1.12 -15.81
C VAL A 224 25.52 1.02 -16.26
N ILE A 225 26.25 2.12 -16.24
CA ILE A 225 27.67 2.17 -16.66
C ILE A 225 28.63 2.22 -15.47
N PHE A 226 28.12 2.37 -14.24
CA PHE A 226 28.92 2.61 -13.03
C PHE A 226 28.75 1.53 -11.96
N HIS A 227 29.86 1.14 -11.33
CA HIS A 227 29.92 0.36 -10.08
C HIS A 227 29.06 -0.93 -10.13
N LYS A 228 28.31 -1.22 -9.05
CA LYS A 228 27.51 -2.44 -8.84
C LYS A 228 26.38 -2.68 -9.85
N TYR A 229 26.06 -1.68 -10.68
CA TYR A 229 25.01 -1.78 -11.70
C TYR A 229 25.59 -2.03 -13.10
N LYS A 230 26.92 -2.05 -13.25
CA LYS A 230 27.58 -2.24 -14.54
C LYS A 230 27.20 -3.60 -15.13
N GLY A 231 26.67 -3.58 -16.35
CA GLY A 231 26.26 -4.80 -17.07
C GLY A 231 24.88 -5.35 -16.67
N GLN A 232 24.18 -4.73 -15.72
CA GLN A 232 22.78 -5.06 -15.44
C GLN A 232 21.86 -4.33 -16.45
N PRO A 233 20.67 -4.88 -16.76
CA PRO A 233 19.68 -4.15 -17.55
C PRO A 233 19.26 -2.86 -16.83
N SER A 234 19.14 -1.77 -17.58
CA SER A 234 18.65 -0.48 -17.05
C SER A 234 17.19 -0.59 -16.60
N ILE A 235 16.81 0.11 -15.53
CA ILE A 235 15.40 0.26 -15.12
C ILE A 235 14.53 0.95 -16.19
N LEU A 236 15.15 1.56 -17.21
CA LEU A 236 14.47 2.12 -18.38
C LEU A 236 14.23 1.08 -19.48
N ASN A 237 14.88 -0.09 -19.42
CA ASN A 237 14.65 -1.19 -20.34
C ASN A 237 13.41 -1.98 -19.90
N ASN A 238 12.30 -1.74 -20.61
CA ASN A 238 11.00 -2.34 -20.37
C ASN A 238 10.77 -3.67 -21.12
N ASN A 239 11.81 -4.24 -21.74
CA ASN A 239 11.67 -5.54 -22.39
C ASN A 239 11.28 -6.62 -21.36
N PRO A 240 10.18 -7.37 -21.55
CA PRO A 240 9.69 -8.32 -20.55
C PRO A 240 10.63 -9.50 -20.26
N GLN A 241 11.56 -9.84 -21.17
CA GLN A 241 12.46 -10.99 -21.04
C GLN A 241 13.90 -10.60 -20.71
N THR A 242 14.35 -9.45 -21.22
CA THR A 242 15.74 -8.99 -21.11
C THR A 242 15.90 -7.66 -20.37
N GLY A 243 14.78 -7.06 -19.97
CA GLY A 243 14.73 -5.79 -19.27
C GLY A 243 15.09 -5.91 -17.80
N HIS A 244 14.87 -4.84 -17.06
CA HIS A 244 15.15 -4.83 -15.62
C HIS A 244 14.27 -5.84 -14.87
N LEU A 245 14.85 -6.61 -13.94
CA LEU A 245 14.13 -7.65 -13.18
C LEU A 245 12.80 -7.15 -12.59
N HIS A 246 12.81 -5.98 -11.94
CA HIS A 246 11.58 -5.33 -11.45
C HIS A 246 10.45 -5.24 -12.48
N LEU A 247 10.78 -4.89 -13.73
CA LEU A 247 9.81 -4.74 -14.81
C LEU A 247 9.40 -6.09 -15.40
N GLN A 248 10.32 -7.07 -15.45
CA GLN A 248 9.99 -8.44 -15.81
C GLN A 248 8.99 -9.04 -14.81
N ARG A 249 9.27 -8.88 -13.51
CA ARG A 249 8.40 -9.34 -12.42
C ARG A 249 7.04 -8.62 -12.40
N ALA A 250 6.97 -7.37 -12.88
CA ALA A 250 5.67 -6.71 -13.08
C ALA A 250 4.83 -7.34 -14.21
N GLN A 251 5.42 -8.18 -15.06
CA GLN A 251 4.74 -8.96 -16.09
C GLN A 251 4.58 -10.44 -15.70
N SER A 252 4.68 -10.78 -14.41
CA SER A 252 4.60 -12.16 -13.92
C SER A 252 3.29 -12.40 -13.16
N GLU A 253 2.55 -13.43 -13.59
CA GLU A 253 1.35 -13.94 -12.92
C GLU A 253 1.73 -14.73 -11.66
N GLU A 254 2.80 -15.52 -11.71
CA GLU A 254 3.42 -16.19 -10.54
C GLU A 254 3.69 -15.19 -9.39
N LYS A 255 4.08 -13.95 -9.69
CA LYS A 255 4.24 -12.94 -8.65
C LYS A 255 2.92 -12.51 -8.02
N ALA A 256 1.84 -12.45 -8.79
CA ALA A 256 0.52 -12.16 -8.27
C ALA A 256 0.03 -13.31 -7.38
N GLU A 257 0.24 -14.56 -7.81
CA GLU A 257 -0.02 -15.76 -7.00
C GLU A 257 0.76 -15.72 -5.70
N LYS A 258 2.04 -15.32 -5.72
CA LYS A 258 2.83 -15.18 -4.48
C LYS A 258 2.26 -14.11 -3.55
N PHE A 259 1.75 -13.01 -4.08
CA PHE A 259 1.06 -12.01 -3.26
C PHE A 259 -0.19 -12.63 -2.62
N LEU A 260 -1.04 -13.32 -3.39
CA LEU A 260 -2.25 -13.98 -2.90
C LEU A 260 -1.94 -15.04 -1.84
N GLU A 261 -0.95 -15.89 -2.08
CA GLU A 261 -0.49 -16.92 -1.14
C GLU A 261 -0.09 -16.28 0.19
N VAL A 262 0.80 -15.29 0.16
CA VAL A 262 1.26 -14.64 1.38
C VAL A 262 0.12 -13.93 2.10
N THR A 263 -0.74 -13.19 1.39
CA THR A 263 -1.80 -12.40 2.05
C THR A 263 -2.96 -13.24 2.56
N LEU A 264 -3.44 -14.19 1.77
CA LEU A 264 -4.69 -14.90 2.03
C LEU A 264 -4.46 -16.29 2.63
N ILE A 265 -3.29 -16.90 2.43
CA ILE A 265 -3.02 -18.28 2.88
C ILE A 265 -2.05 -18.31 4.06
N ASP A 266 -0.88 -17.67 3.93
CA ASP A 266 0.14 -17.71 4.97
C ASP A 266 -0.27 -16.87 6.19
N TYR A 267 -0.83 -15.68 5.94
CA TYR A 267 -1.27 -14.76 6.99
C TYR A 267 -2.78 -14.74 7.22
N ALA A 268 -3.57 -15.40 6.36
CA ALA A 268 -5.01 -15.52 6.49
C ALA A 268 -5.73 -14.18 6.76
N LEU A 269 -5.26 -13.07 6.15
CA LEU A 269 -5.73 -11.71 6.47
C LEU A 269 -7.21 -11.44 6.13
N ALA A 270 -7.87 -12.38 5.44
CA ALA A 270 -9.29 -12.31 5.08
C ALA A 270 -10.12 -13.42 5.78
N GLY A 271 -9.56 -14.03 6.82
CA GLY A 271 -10.18 -15.14 7.55
C GLY A 271 -10.04 -16.50 6.87
N GLU A 272 -10.41 -17.55 7.61
CA GLU A 272 -10.23 -18.95 7.19
C GLU A 272 -11.10 -19.37 5.99
N GLU A 273 -12.28 -18.76 5.84
CA GLU A 273 -13.15 -19.05 4.69
C GLU A 273 -12.49 -18.63 3.37
N ILE A 274 -11.99 -17.39 3.31
CA ILE A 274 -11.29 -16.89 2.12
C ILE A 274 -9.97 -17.62 1.91
N ARG A 275 -9.26 -17.97 2.99
CA ARG A 275 -8.06 -18.81 2.92
C ARG A 275 -8.32 -20.14 2.21
N ALA A 276 -9.42 -20.83 2.54
CA ALA A 276 -9.78 -22.09 1.89
C ALA A 276 -10.05 -21.90 0.38
N LYS A 277 -10.79 -20.85 0.01
CA LYS A 277 -11.08 -20.50 -1.40
C LYS A 277 -9.80 -20.13 -2.16
N ALA A 278 -8.88 -19.39 -1.55
CA ALA A 278 -7.61 -19.02 -2.14
C ALA A 278 -6.71 -20.25 -2.40
N ILE A 279 -6.68 -21.21 -1.47
CA ILE A 279 -5.97 -22.48 -1.66
C ILE A 279 -6.51 -23.26 -2.86
N GLU A 280 -7.84 -23.28 -3.05
CA GLU A 280 -8.46 -23.95 -4.20
C GLU A 280 -8.14 -23.22 -5.51
N MET A 281 -8.23 -21.89 -5.52
CA MET A 281 -7.92 -21.05 -6.68
C MET A 281 -6.48 -21.27 -7.18
N LEU A 282 -5.48 -21.30 -6.28
CA LEU A 282 -4.06 -21.42 -6.64
C LEU A 282 -3.60 -22.85 -6.97
N LYS A 283 -4.46 -23.86 -6.86
CA LYS A 283 -4.16 -25.25 -7.24
C LYS A 283 -4.47 -25.56 -8.71
N ASN A 284 -5.28 -24.72 -9.35
CA ASN A 284 -5.73 -24.88 -10.73
C ASN A 284 -4.84 -24.12 -11.71
#